data_AF-A0AAU3W039-F1
#
_entry.id   AF-A0AAU3W039-F1
#
_cell.length_a   1.000
_cell.length_b   1.000
_cell.length_c   1.000
_cell.angle_alpha   90.00
_cell.angle_beta   90.00
_cell.angle_gamma   90.00
#
_symmetry.space_group_name_H-M   'P 1'
#
loop_
_entity.id
_entity.type
_entity.pdbx_description
1 polymer ?
#
loop_
_entity_poly.entity_id
_entity_poly.type
_entity_poly.pdbx_seq_one_letter_code
_entity_poly.pdbx_strand_id
1 'polypeptide(L)'
;MSEKKQPGVWEGFKAFLMRGNVVDLAVAVVIGAAFTNIVNSLVKGVISPLVGAFGTKDLDKYSSCLKSPCKFDEATGTATSGIPILWGTVLSATLTFVITAAVVYFLMVLPMSKYLAAQAARQKAKEGTQEVIEVSELEVLKEIRDALVAQRGSGLSQD
;
A
#
# COMPACT_ATOMS: atom_id res chain seq x y z
N MET A 1 -52.77 6.49 7.43
CA MET A 1 -51.79 5.67 8.16
C MET A 1 -50.85 5.05 7.12
N SER A 2 -49.70 5.66 6.83
CA SER A 2 -48.72 5.07 5.91
C SER A 2 -47.91 4.02 6.65
N GLU A 3 -48.15 2.76 6.30
CA GLU A 3 -47.37 1.61 6.77
C GLU A 3 -45.97 1.69 6.13
N LYS A 4 -45.03 2.26 6.88
CA LYS A 4 -43.62 2.35 6.47
C LYS A 4 -43.02 0.95 6.62
N LYS A 5 -43.04 0.18 5.52
CA LYS A 5 -42.39 -1.13 5.40
C LYS A 5 -40.98 -1.04 5.98
N GLN A 6 -40.72 -1.75 7.08
CA GLN A 6 -39.42 -1.77 7.72
C GLN A 6 -38.37 -2.20 6.69
N PRO A 7 -37.24 -1.49 6.55
CA PRO A 7 -36.20 -1.91 5.63
C PRO A 7 -35.73 -3.30 6.04
N GLY A 8 -35.79 -4.25 5.11
CA GLY A 8 -35.38 -5.62 5.38
C GLY A 8 -33.91 -5.67 5.77
N VAL A 9 -33.50 -6.67 6.56
CA VAL A 9 -32.09 -6.90 6.93
C VAL A 9 -31.17 -6.88 5.70
N TRP A 10 -31.67 -7.32 4.55
CA TRP A 10 -31.00 -7.25 3.26
C TRP A 10 -30.76 -5.82 2.74
N GLU A 11 -31.74 -4.92 2.87
CA GLU A 11 -31.60 -3.51 2.50
C GLU A 11 -30.63 -2.80 3.45
N GLY A 12 -30.67 -3.14 4.74
CA GLY A 12 -29.70 -2.67 5.74
C GLY A 12 -28.28 -3.14 5.45
N PHE A 13 -28.10 -4.40 5.04
CA PHE A 13 -26.81 -4.96 4.64
C PHE A 13 -26.27 -4.33 3.36
N LYS A 14 -27.12 -4.12 2.35
CA LYS A 14 -26.74 -3.40 1.12
C LYS A 14 -26.34 -1.96 1.44
N ALA A 15 -27.11 -1.26 2.28
CA ALA A 15 -26.77 0.10 2.70
C ALA A 15 -25.45 0.16 3.48
N PHE A 16 -25.11 -0.90 4.24
CA PHE A 16 -23.83 -1.04 4.93
C PHE A 16 -22.66 -1.28 3.96
N LEU A 17 -22.81 -2.17 2.97
CA LEU A 17 -21.79 -2.39 1.94
C LEU A 17 -21.57 -1.15 1.07
N MET A 18 -22.64 -0.40 0.75
CA MET A 18 -22.52 0.84 -0.01
C MET A 18 -21.82 1.98 0.77
N ARG A 19 -21.52 1.77 2.05
CA ARG A 19 -20.66 2.66 2.85
C ARG A 19 -19.21 2.38 2.42
N GLY A 20 -18.79 2.99 1.30
CA GLY A 20 -17.59 2.66 0.51
C GLY A 20 -16.30 2.30 1.28
N ASN A 21 -16.08 2.89 2.45
CA ASN A 21 -14.98 2.53 3.36
C ASN A 21 -14.91 1.02 3.73
N VAL A 22 -16.04 0.31 3.80
CA VAL A 22 -16.06 -1.12 4.13
C VAL A 22 -15.64 -1.99 2.96
N VAL A 23 -16.07 -1.64 1.74
CA VAL A 23 -15.75 -2.39 0.52
C VAL A 23 -14.27 -2.25 0.20
N ASP A 24 -13.72 -1.04 0.30
CA ASP A 24 -12.30 -0.79 0.03
C ASP A 24 -11.40 -1.55 1.03
N LEU A 25 -11.78 -1.58 2.31
CA LEU A 25 -11.07 -2.35 3.33
C LEU A 25 -11.17 -3.85 3.05
N ALA A 26 -12.36 -4.37 2.73
CA ALA A 26 -12.56 -5.78 2.43
C ALA A 26 -11.71 -6.22 1.21
N VAL A 27 -11.69 -5.41 0.16
CA VAL A 27 -10.87 -5.66 -1.05
C VAL A 27 -9.39 -5.66 -0.69
N ALA A 28 -8.92 -4.69 0.10
CA ALA A 28 -7.53 -4.63 0.54
C ALA A 28 -7.09 -5.90 1.29
N VAL A 29 -7.92 -6.40 2.21
CA VAL A 29 -7.63 -7.62 2.99
C VAL A 29 -7.58 -8.86 2.10
N VAL A 30 -8.55 -9.02 1.20
CA VAL A 30 -8.61 -10.20 0.30
C VAL A 30 -7.43 -10.22 -0.66
N ILE A 31 -7.10 -9.09 -1.28
CA ILE A 31 -5.94 -8.97 -2.18
C ILE A 31 -4.63 -9.22 -1.41
N GLY A 32 -4.49 -8.64 -0.21
CA GLY A 32 -3.32 -8.84 0.63
C GLY A 32 -3.08 -10.32 0.99
N ALA A 33 -4.13 -11.04 1.36
CA ALA A 33 -4.06 -12.47 1.67
C ALA A 33 -3.69 -13.31 0.43
N ALA A 34 -4.33 -13.05 -0.73
CA ALA A 34 -4.04 -13.74 -1.97
C ALA A 34 -2.59 -13.52 -2.43
N PHE A 35 -2.09 -12.29 -2.36
CA PHE A 35 -0.72 -11.96 -2.74
C PHE A 35 0.31 -12.62 -1.81
N THR A 36 0.06 -12.59 -0.51
CA THR A 36 0.92 -13.27 0.48
C THR A 36 1.04 -14.77 0.18
N ASN A 37 -0.05 -15.42 -0.25
CA ASN A 37 -0.01 -16.83 -0.65
C ASN A 37 0.84 -17.09 -1.90
N ILE A 38 0.80 -16.19 -2.89
CA ILE A 38 1.64 -16.28 -4.09
C ILE A 38 3.11 -16.19 -3.72
N VAL A 39 3.48 -15.20 -2.90
CA VAL A 39 4.87 -15.04 -2.49
C VAL A 39 5.35 -16.22 -1.63
N ASN A 40 4.53 -16.68 -0.68
CA ASN A 40 4.84 -17.86 0.12
C ASN A 40 5.06 -19.11 -0.74
N SER A 41 4.25 -19.29 -1.79
CA SER A 41 4.40 -20.41 -2.73
C SER A 41 5.70 -20.31 -3.53
N LEU A 42 6.09 -19.11 -3.95
CA LEU A 42 7.36 -18.87 -4.64
C LEU A 42 8.56 -19.12 -3.72
N VAL A 43 8.50 -18.62 -2.49
CA VAL A 43 9.57 -18.82 -1.52
C VAL A 43 9.72 -20.29 -1.16
N LYS A 44 8.61 -21.00 -0.88
CA LYS A 44 8.65 -22.44 -0.56
C LYS A 44 9.04 -23.30 -1.77
N GLY A 45 8.52 -22.97 -2.95
CA GLY A 45 8.69 -23.79 -4.15
C GLY A 45 10.01 -23.59 -4.89
N VAL A 46 10.60 -22.39 -4.83
CA VAL A 46 11.80 -22.04 -5.61
C VAL A 46 12.94 -21.63 -4.71
N ILE A 47 12.72 -20.69 -3.78
CA ILE A 47 13.82 -20.12 -3.00
C ILE A 47 14.32 -21.07 -1.91
N SER A 48 13.42 -21.72 -1.19
CA SER A 48 13.76 -22.67 -0.12
C SER A 48 14.60 -23.84 -0.63
N PRO A 49 14.27 -24.51 -1.75
CA PRO A 49 15.14 -25.56 -2.30
C PRO A 49 16.45 -25.01 -2.88
N LEU A 50 16.47 -23.79 -3.45
CA LEU A 50 17.73 -23.17 -3.91
C LEU A 50 18.66 -22.87 -2.73
N VAL A 51 18.15 -22.23 -1.68
CA VAL A 51 18.92 -21.96 -0.45
C VAL A 51 19.29 -23.25 0.26
N GLY A 52 18.44 -24.28 0.23
CA GLY A 52 18.75 -25.62 0.74
C GLY A 52 19.72 -26.43 -0.15
N ALA A 53 19.99 -25.98 -1.38
CA ALA A 53 20.99 -26.57 -2.27
C ALA A 53 22.36 -25.87 -2.14
N PHE A 54 22.38 -24.55 -1.89
CA PHE A 54 23.62 -23.79 -1.62
C PHE A 54 24.03 -23.79 -0.14
N GLY A 55 23.08 -24.02 0.77
CA GLY A 55 23.27 -24.29 2.20
C GLY A 55 22.98 -25.75 2.55
N THR A 56 23.21 -26.17 3.80
CA THR A 56 22.96 -27.56 4.22
C THR A 56 21.45 -27.86 4.21
N LYS A 57 21.05 -28.80 3.33
CA LYS A 57 19.82 -29.61 3.25
C LYS A 57 18.80 -29.31 4.37
N ASP A 58 17.80 -28.50 4.04
CA ASP A 58 16.65 -28.09 4.85
C ASP A 58 16.97 -27.21 6.08
N LEU A 59 16.85 -25.89 5.90
CA LEU A 59 16.89 -24.93 7.01
C LEU A 59 15.88 -25.31 8.09
N ASP A 60 14.67 -25.75 7.73
CA ASP A 60 13.62 -26.16 8.66
C ASP A 60 13.99 -27.34 9.58
N LYS A 61 15.00 -28.15 9.21
CA LYS A 61 15.47 -29.30 10.00
C LYS A 61 16.56 -28.96 11.01
N TYR A 62 17.04 -27.71 11.06
CA TYR A 62 17.91 -27.26 12.15
C TYR A 62 17.12 -27.24 13.46
N SER A 63 17.28 -28.32 14.21
CA SER A 63 16.85 -28.44 15.59
C SER A 63 18.05 -28.71 16.47
N SER A 64 18.11 -28.04 17.61
CA SER A 64 19.04 -28.42 18.69
C SER A 64 18.26 -28.85 19.90
N CYS A 65 18.86 -29.78 20.61
CA CYS A 65 18.23 -30.45 21.72
C CYS A 65 18.76 -29.90 23.03
N LEU A 66 17.88 -29.24 23.76
CA LEU A 66 18.22 -28.66 25.06
C LEU A 66 18.40 -29.74 26.15
N LYS A 67 17.89 -30.96 25.93
CA LYS A 67 18.06 -32.12 26.83
C LYS A 67 18.04 -33.44 26.04
N SER A 68 19.03 -34.30 26.25
CA SER A 68 19.14 -35.60 25.59
C SER A 68 18.20 -36.66 26.17
N PRO A 69 17.78 -37.68 25.40
CA PRO A 69 17.93 -37.86 23.96
C PRO A 69 16.73 -37.31 23.17
N CYS A 70 16.98 -36.60 22.08
CA CYS A 70 15.95 -36.28 21.10
C CYS A 70 15.90 -37.37 20.03
N LYS A 71 14.82 -38.14 20.03
CA LYS A 71 14.46 -38.98 18.89
C LYS A 71 13.32 -38.29 18.16
N PHE A 72 13.54 -38.04 16.87
CA PHE A 72 12.53 -37.54 15.95
C PHE A 72 11.93 -38.72 15.20
N ASP A 73 10.61 -38.85 15.21
CA ASP A 73 9.89 -39.84 14.42
C ASP A 73 9.71 -39.29 12.99
N GLU A 74 10.18 -40.02 11.98
CA GLU A 74 10.18 -39.60 10.57
C GLU A 74 8.75 -39.47 9.99
N ALA A 75 7.72 -39.97 10.67
CA ALA A 75 6.34 -39.92 10.19
C ALA A 75 5.56 -38.66 10.63
N THR A 76 5.92 -38.03 11.76
CA THR A 76 5.13 -36.91 12.34
C THR A 76 5.95 -35.65 12.65
N GLY A 77 7.28 -35.71 12.57
CA GLY A 77 8.13 -34.55 12.85
C GLY A 77 8.07 -34.05 14.30
N THR A 78 7.46 -34.82 15.21
CA THR A 78 7.36 -34.50 16.63
C THR A 78 8.42 -35.26 17.41
N ALA A 79 9.08 -34.57 18.34
CA ALA A 79 10.02 -35.19 19.26
C ALA A 79 9.25 -35.97 20.33
N THR A 80 9.33 -37.30 20.28
CA THR A 80 8.69 -38.18 21.27
C THR A 80 9.48 -38.23 22.58
N SER A 81 10.67 -37.64 22.61
CA SER A 81 11.48 -37.40 23.83
C SER A 81 12.42 -36.20 23.60
N GLY A 82 12.61 -35.35 24.61
CA GLY A 82 13.44 -34.14 24.54
C GLY A 82 12.67 -32.85 24.17
N ILE A 83 13.24 -31.69 24.47
CA ILE A 83 12.73 -30.37 24.05
C ILE A 83 13.57 -29.91 22.85
N PRO A 84 13.11 -30.11 21.61
CA PRO A 84 13.80 -29.62 20.43
C PRO A 84 13.54 -28.12 20.25
N ILE A 85 14.58 -27.34 19.96
CA ILE A 85 14.43 -25.96 19.52
C ILE A 85 14.68 -25.90 18.02
N LEU A 86 13.61 -25.66 17.26
CA LEU A 86 13.55 -25.67 15.80
C LEU A 86 13.87 -24.28 15.23
N TRP A 87 15.08 -23.76 15.50
CA TRP A 87 15.47 -22.42 15.02
C TRP A 87 15.49 -22.31 13.49
N GLY A 88 15.64 -23.45 12.84
CA GLY A 88 15.53 -23.60 11.40
C GLY A 88 14.29 -22.98 10.78
N THR A 89 13.14 -23.23 11.43
CA THR A 89 11.84 -22.70 10.99
C THR A 89 11.74 -21.18 11.14
N VAL A 90 12.40 -20.62 12.16
CA VAL A 90 12.46 -19.15 12.39
C VAL A 90 13.31 -18.49 11.31
N LEU A 91 14.43 -19.09 10.93
CA LEU A 91 15.28 -18.59 9.86
C LEU A 91 14.56 -18.65 8.50
N SER A 92 13.85 -19.75 8.23
CA SER A 92 13.01 -19.92 7.03
C SER A 92 11.89 -18.87 6.97
N ALA A 93 11.19 -18.64 8.08
CA ALA A 93 10.16 -17.60 8.19
C ALA A 93 10.73 -16.19 8.00
N THR A 94 11.91 -15.91 8.56
CA THR A 94 12.59 -14.62 8.42
C THR A 94 12.99 -14.38 6.96
N LEU A 95 13.56 -15.38 6.30
CA LEU A 95 13.90 -15.30 4.88
C LEU A 95 12.66 -15.03 4.02
N THR A 96 11.57 -15.74 4.29
CA THR A 96 10.28 -15.54 3.61
C THR A 96 9.76 -14.12 3.81
N PHE A 97 9.83 -13.59 5.03
CA PHE A 97 9.45 -12.22 5.34
C PHE A 97 10.28 -11.19 4.57
N VAL A 98 11.61 -11.33 4.56
CA VAL A 98 12.52 -10.40 3.85
C VAL A 98 12.26 -10.41 2.35
N ILE A 99 12.07 -11.59 1.73
CA ILE A 99 11.76 -11.70 0.31
C ILE A 99 10.40 -11.07 0.01
N THR A 100 9.39 -11.35 0.83
CA THR A 100 8.05 -10.77 0.66
C THR A 100 8.09 -9.25 0.75
N ALA A 101 8.79 -8.70 1.74
CA ALA A 101 8.98 -7.27 1.89
C ALA A 101 9.71 -6.66 0.68
N ALA A 102 10.76 -7.32 0.17
CA ALA A 102 11.50 -6.87 -1.00
C ALA A 102 10.62 -6.84 -2.26
N VAL A 103 9.82 -7.89 -2.50
CA VAL A 103 8.92 -7.97 -3.66
C VAL A 103 7.83 -6.90 -3.56
N VAL A 104 7.18 -6.74 -2.41
CA VAL A 104 6.16 -5.70 -2.19
C VAL A 104 6.76 -4.31 -2.38
N TYR A 105 7.95 -4.06 -1.82
CA TYR A 105 8.62 -2.78 -1.95
C TYR A 105 8.95 -2.46 -3.42
N PHE A 106 9.54 -3.40 -4.15
CA PHE A 106 9.99 -3.16 -5.52
C PHE A 106 8.84 -3.11 -6.53
N LEU A 107 7.81 -3.95 -6.38
CA LEU A 107 6.70 -4.03 -7.34
C LEU A 107 5.50 -3.12 -7.02
N MET A 108 5.24 -2.79 -5.75
CA MET A 108 4.15 -1.88 -5.38
C MET A 108 4.66 -0.52 -4.95
N VAL A 109 5.53 -0.47 -3.92
CA VAL A 109 5.89 0.81 -3.29
C VAL A 109 6.72 1.70 -4.22
N LEU A 110 7.69 1.12 -4.92
CA LEU A 110 8.59 1.86 -5.81
C LEU A 110 7.85 2.48 -7.01
N PRO A 111 7.02 1.76 -7.79
CA PRO A 111 6.25 2.38 -8.86
C PRO A 111 5.20 3.35 -8.34
N MET A 112 4.56 3.04 -7.20
CA MET A 112 3.58 3.96 -6.60
C MET A 112 4.25 5.27 -6.16
N SER A 113 5.43 5.20 -5.53
CA SER A 113 6.21 6.39 -5.14
C SER A 113 6.61 7.24 -6.35
N LYS A 114 7.01 6.60 -7.46
CA LYS A 114 7.36 7.30 -8.71
C LYS A 114 6.14 7.92 -9.39
N TYR A 115 5.02 7.22 -9.38
CA TYR A 115 3.76 7.72 -9.92
C TYR A 115 3.22 8.90 -9.12
N LEU A 116 3.24 8.81 -7.78
CA LEU A 116 2.85 9.90 -6.88
C LEU A 116 3.77 11.11 -7.03
N ALA A 117 5.09 10.90 -7.14
CA ALA A 117 6.04 11.98 -7.42
C ALA A 117 5.77 12.66 -8.78
N ALA A 118 5.44 11.89 -9.81
CA ALA A 118 5.09 12.41 -11.13
C ALA A 118 3.76 13.20 -11.11
N GLN A 119 2.77 12.75 -10.33
CA GLN A 119 1.51 13.46 -10.12
C GLN A 119 1.70 14.76 -9.34
N ALA A 120 2.49 14.75 -8.27
CA ALA A 120 2.81 15.93 -7.47
C ALA A 120 3.54 17.00 -8.30
N ALA A 121 4.46 16.59 -9.20
CA ALA A 121 5.10 17.49 -10.13
C ALA A 121 4.10 18.11 -11.13
N ARG A 122 3.13 17.33 -11.61
CA ARG A 122 2.06 17.84 -12.49
C ARG A 122 1.08 18.78 -11.78
N GLN A 123 0.79 18.52 -10.51
CA GLN A 123 -0.06 19.41 -9.71
C GLN A 123 0.64 20.74 -9.43
N LYS A 124 1.92 20.73 -9.02
CA LYS A 124 2.71 21.96 -8.86
C LYS A 124 2.85 22.76 -10.15
N ALA A 125 2.97 22.09 -11.30
CA ALA A 125 3.00 22.78 -12.59
C ALA A 125 1.65 23.41 -12.95
N LYS A 126 0.52 22.76 -12.58
CA LYS A 126 -0.82 23.34 -12.75
C LYS A 126 -1.06 24.50 -11.81
N GLU A 127 -0.71 24.38 -10.53
CA GLU A 127 -0.80 25.45 -9.53
C GLU A 127 0.05 26.65 -9.93
N GLY A 128 1.31 26.43 -10.36
CA GLY A 128 2.17 27.52 -10.85
C GLY A 128 1.66 28.16 -12.15
N THR A 129 1.00 27.42 -13.03
CA THR A 129 0.35 28.00 -14.22
C THR A 129 -0.90 28.81 -13.82
N GLN A 130 -1.67 28.31 -12.85
CA GLN A 130 -2.87 28.99 -12.33
C GLN A 130 -2.47 30.30 -11.64
N GLU A 131 -1.42 30.27 -10.81
CA GLU A 131 -0.89 31.43 -10.09
C GLU A 131 -0.32 32.49 -11.06
N VAL A 132 0.34 32.07 -12.15
CA VAL A 132 0.82 32.98 -13.19
C VAL A 132 -0.32 33.62 -13.99
N ILE A 133 -1.38 32.88 -14.30
CA ILE A 133 -2.57 33.41 -15.00
C ILE A 133 -3.30 34.41 -14.08
N GLU A 134 -3.47 34.08 -12.80
CA GLU A 134 -4.17 34.94 -11.84
C GLU A 134 -3.40 36.25 -11.60
N VAL A 135 -2.06 36.22 -11.52
CA VAL A 135 -1.24 37.45 -11.44
C VAL A 135 -1.32 38.27 -12.72
N SER A 136 -1.32 37.63 -13.90
CA SER A 136 -1.47 38.31 -15.20
C SER A 136 -2.80 39.05 -15.33
N GLU A 137 -3.91 38.44 -14.91
CA GLU A 137 -5.23 39.07 -14.95
C GLU A 137 -5.32 40.26 -13.98
N LEU A 138 -4.74 40.13 -12.78
CA LEU A 138 -4.66 41.23 -11.81
C LEU A 138 -3.82 42.40 -12.30
N GLU A 139 -2.73 42.15 -13.03
CA GLU A 139 -1.88 43.18 -13.62
C GLU A 139 -2.60 43.93 -14.74
N VAL A 140 -3.28 43.22 -15.64
CA VAL A 140 -4.13 43.82 -16.68
C VAL A 140 -5.26 44.66 -16.08
N LEU A 141 -5.92 44.18 -15.02
CA LEU A 141 -6.96 44.94 -14.32
C LEU A 141 -6.42 46.21 -13.65
N LYS A 142 -5.16 46.19 -13.22
CA LYS A 142 -4.48 47.37 -12.65
C LYS A 142 -4.16 48.40 -13.74
N GLU A 143 -3.65 47.96 -14.89
CA GLU A 143 -3.40 48.84 -16.04
C GLU A 143 -4.68 49.50 -16.55
N ILE A 144 -5.79 48.75 -16.67
CA ILE A 144 -7.09 49.31 -17.09
C ILE A 144 -7.59 50.36 -16.09
N ARG A 145 -7.45 50.10 -14.79
CA ARG A 145 -7.81 51.07 -13.74
C ARG A 145 -7.00 52.35 -13.88
N ASP A 146 -5.69 52.24 -14.06
CA ASP A 146 -4.80 53.39 -14.17
C ASP A 146 -5.09 54.19 -15.45
N ALA A 147 -5.39 53.51 -16.56
CA ALA A 147 -5.83 54.14 -17.81
C ALA A 147 -7.17 54.89 -17.63
N LEU A 148 -8.14 54.30 -16.94
CA LEU A 148 -9.43 54.95 -16.64
C LEU A 148 -9.28 56.16 -15.72
N VAL A 149 -8.40 56.09 -14.72
CA VAL A 149 -8.10 57.21 -13.82
C VAL A 149 -7.41 58.34 -14.58
N ALA A 150 -6.45 58.04 -15.45
CA ALA A 150 -5.79 59.02 -16.31
C ALA A 150 -6.79 59.71 -17.25
N GLN A 151 -7.70 58.96 -17.86
CA GLN A 151 -8.73 59.49 -18.76
C GLN A 151 -9.74 60.36 -17.99
N ARG A 152 -10.14 59.96 -16.78
CA ARG A 152 -11.03 60.76 -15.91
C ARG A 152 -10.40 62.09 -15.49
N GLY A 153 -9.09 62.11 -15.21
CA GLY A 153 -8.36 63.34 -14.89
C GLY A 153 -8.28 64.33 -16.07
N SER A 154 -8.16 63.82 -17.30
CA SER A 154 -8.14 64.66 -18.50
C SER A 154 -9.48 65.33 -18.82
N GLY A 155 -10.61 64.71 -18.45
CA GLY A 155 -11.96 65.27 -18.66
C GLY A 155 -12.31 66.45 -17.74
N LEU A 156 -11.64 66.59 -16.59
CA LEU A 156 -11.83 67.71 -15.65
C LEU A 156 -11.02 68.97 -16.00
N SER A 157 -10.15 68.91 -17.02
CA SER A 157 -9.28 70.02 -17.42
C SER A 157 -9.78 70.80 -18.64
N GLN A 158 -10.98 70.49 -19.14
CA GLN A 158 -11.53 71.06 -20.38
C GLN A 158 -12.88 71.79 -20.18
N ASP A 159 -13.26 72.06 -18.93
CA ASP A 159 -14.31 73.04 -18.56
C ASP A 159 -13.68 74.31 -17.99
#